data_AF-A0A3B8HY82-F1
#
_entry.id   AF-A0A3B8HY82-F1
#
_cell.length_a   1.000
_cell.length_b   1.000
_cell.length_c   1.000
_cell.angle_alpha   90.00
_cell.angle_beta   90.00
_cell.angle_gamma   90.00
#
_symmetry.space_group_name_H-M   'P 1'
#
loop_
_entity.id
_entity.type
_entity.pdbx_description
1 polymer ?
#
loop_
_entity_poly.entity_id
_entity_poly.type
_entity_poly.pdbx_seq_one_letter_code
_entity_poly.pdbx_strand_id
1 'polypeptide(L)'
;MSVLAQLRHTPQDPGTQADPNLIGWLGGATVQGYLPGIGKHHSVELRGSYQQQYAPRDTSGFLPFNSYLFSSPFFSTLRGYGYSATEQFLLGSFRYHLPVLYPDLALWHLAYIQRVSLTGFFDYGYFTTGIGEETFTFSQSSAGLDINLDVNGMRYLPRFNVGLRAGYALDATEEPFFIGVLVDGIPIQTFNFLK
;
A
#
# COMPACT_ATOMS: atom_id res chain seq x y z
N MET A 1 3.48 15.46 9.70
CA MET A 1 4.36 14.26 9.63
C MET A 1 3.76 13.23 10.56
N SER A 2 3.58 11.99 10.12
CA SER A 2 3.16 10.88 10.98
C SER A 2 4.11 9.70 10.82
N VAL A 3 4.24 8.93 11.89
CA VAL A 3 5.08 7.73 11.96
C VAL A 3 4.24 6.61 12.54
N LEU A 4 4.26 5.46 11.87
CA LEU A 4 3.65 4.23 12.33
C LEU A 4 4.72 3.17 12.43
N ALA A 5 4.82 2.50 13.57
CA ALA A 5 5.73 1.38 13.78
C ALA A 5 4.93 0.15 14.20
N GLN A 6 5.34 -1.03 13.73
CA GLN A 6 4.71 -2.29 14.07
C GLN A 6 5.75 -3.36 14.36
N LEU A 7 5.49 -4.15 15.40
CA LEU A 7 6.26 -5.33 15.78
C LEU A 7 5.32 -6.53 15.90
N ARG A 8 5.71 -7.66 15.30
CA ARG A 8 5.05 -8.96 15.47
C ARG A 8 6.09 -10.02 15.80
N HIS A 9 5.67 -11.02 16.57
CA HIS A 9 6.48 -12.19 16.94
C HIS A 9 5.59 -13.43 16.92
N THR A 10 6.18 -14.61 16.74
CA THR A 10 5.44 -15.87 16.82
C THR A 10 5.08 -16.16 18.27
N PRO A 11 3.79 -16.34 18.63
CA PRO A 11 3.40 -16.78 19.96
C PRO A 11 3.91 -18.20 20.26
N GLN A 12 4.40 -18.45 21.48
CA GLN A 12 4.79 -19.78 21.92
C GLN A 12 3.72 -20.36 22.85
N ASP A 13 3.19 -21.54 22.51
CA ASP A 13 2.28 -22.29 23.39
C ASP A 13 3.10 -23.09 24.43
N PRO A 14 2.90 -22.87 25.74
CA PRO A 14 3.68 -23.54 26.79
C PRO A 14 3.57 -25.08 26.80
N GLY A 15 2.58 -25.67 26.12
CA GLY A 15 2.31 -27.12 26.13
C GLY A 15 2.79 -27.90 24.91
N THR A 16 3.25 -27.23 23.85
CA THR A 16 3.59 -27.86 22.57
C THR A 16 5.07 -27.64 22.25
N GLN A 17 5.80 -28.66 21.78
CA GLN A 17 7.16 -28.44 21.28
C GLN A 17 7.10 -27.48 20.08
N ALA A 18 7.56 -26.25 20.27
CA ALA A 18 7.62 -25.26 19.21
C ALA A 18 8.53 -25.78 18.09
N ASP A 19 8.00 -25.91 16.87
CA ASP A 19 8.85 -26.18 15.70
C ASP A 19 9.84 -25.02 15.58
N PRO A 20 11.15 -25.28 15.69
CA PRO A 20 12.16 -24.23 15.69
C PRO A 20 12.17 -23.43 14.39
N ASN A 21 11.57 -23.93 13.30
CA ASN A 21 11.46 -23.24 12.00
C ASN A 21 10.33 -22.19 11.96
N LEU A 22 9.45 -22.15 12.97
CA LEU A 22 8.29 -21.26 13.02
C LEU A 22 8.52 -20.00 13.89
N ILE A 23 9.68 -19.89 14.54
CA ILE A 23 9.98 -18.80 15.47
C ILE A 23 10.55 -17.61 14.70
N GLY A 24 9.79 -16.51 14.57
CA GLY A 24 10.27 -15.31 13.89
C GLY A 24 9.79 -14.02 14.55
N TRP A 25 10.37 -12.91 14.10
CA TRP A 25 9.88 -11.58 14.41
C TRP A 25 9.86 -10.71 13.16
N LEU A 26 8.95 -9.75 13.16
CA LEU A 26 8.77 -8.77 12.09
C LEU A 26 8.71 -7.38 12.72
N GLY A 27 9.61 -6.50 12.33
CA GLY A 27 9.60 -5.09 12.69
C GLY A 27 9.52 -4.21 11.45
N GLY A 28 8.83 -3.09 11.54
CA GLY A 28 8.92 -2.08 10.49
C GLY A 28 8.32 -0.75 10.89
N ALA A 29 8.62 0.26 10.09
CA ALA A 29 8.20 1.63 10.29
C ALA A 29 7.83 2.30 8.97
N THR A 30 6.79 3.12 9.01
CA THR A 30 6.39 4.01 7.93
C THR A 30 6.46 5.44 8.42
N VAL A 31 7.06 6.30 7.61
CA VAL A 31 7.10 7.75 7.80
C VAL A 31 6.36 8.39 6.63
N GLN A 32 5.48 9.35 6.92
CA GLN A 32 4.82 10.15 5.89
C GLN A 32 4.81 11.64 6.22
N GLY A 33 4.92 12.45 5.18
CA GLY A 33 4.94 13.91 5.26
C GLY A 33 4.14 14.54 4.13
N TYR A 34 3.64 15.74 4.38
CA TYR A 34 2.93 16.56 3.40
C TYR A 34 3.69 17.86 3.20
N LEU A 35 3.90 18.22 1.93
CA LEU A 35 4.53 19.47 1.52
C LEU A 35 3.53 20.28 0.70
N PRO A 36 3.61 21.63 0.75
CA PRO A 36 2.83 22.46 -0.15
C PRO A 36 3.21 22.15 -1.60
N GLY A 37 2.20 22.02 -2.47
CA GLY A 37 2.42 21.84 -3.90
C GLY A 37 2.71 23.16 -4.62
N ILE A 38 2.83 23.08 -5.95
CA ILE A 38 3.16 24.23 -6.81
C ILE A 38 2.00 25.22 -6.89
N GLY A 39 0.76 24.73 -6.81
CA GLY A 39 -0.46 25.53 -6.93
C GLY A 39 -1.19 25.75 -5.60
N LYS A 40 -2.13 26.71 -5.61
CA LYS A 40 -3.03 26.94 -4.48
C LYS A 40 -3.85 25.67 -4.21
N HIS A 41 -3.86 25.22 -2.96
CA HIS A 41 -4.57 24.00 -2.54
C HIS A 41 -3.99 22.69 -3.08
N HIS A 42 -2.80 22.71 -3.67
CA HIS A 42 -2.08 21.50 -4.06
C HIS A 42 -1.25 21.00 -2.87
N SER A 43 -1.05 19.69 -2.78
CA SER A 43 -0.14 19.11 -1.80
C SER A 43 0.61 17.92 -2.38
N VAL A 44 1.82 17.73 -1.88
CA VAL A 44 2.65 16.57 -2.16
C VAL A 44 2.67 15.70 -0.91
N GLU A 45 2.29 14.43 -1.02
CA GLU A 45 2.52 13.42 0.01
C GLU A 45 3.77 12.61 -0.34
N LEU A 46 4.69 12.53 0.60
CA LEU A 46 5.83 11.61 0.54
C LEU A 46 5.66 10.58 1.64
N ARG A 47 5.85 9.31 1.30
CA ARG A 47 5.81 8.21 2.26
C ARG A 47 6.97 7.26 2.01
N GLY A 48 7.64 6.88 3.09
CA GLY A 48 8.69 5.87 3.10
C GLY A 48 8.37 4.80 4.13
N SER A 49 8.43 3.53 3.72
CA SER A 49 8.21 2.37 4.60
C SER A 49 9.41 1.46 4.55
N TYR A 50 9.84 0.98 5.72
CA TYR A 50 10.87 -0.01 5.86
C TYR A 50 10.39 -1.14 6.77
N GLN A 51 10.70 -2.37 6.40
CA GLN A 51 10.41 -3.54 7.20
C GLN A 51 11.56 -4.53 7.12
N GLN A 52 11.82 -5.16 8.26
CA GLN A 52 12.75 -6.25 8.41
C GLN A 52 12.07 -7.38 9.18
N GLN A 53 12.24 -8.58 8.67
CA GLN A 53 11.78 -9.81 9.26
C GLN A 53 12.96 -10.73 9.51
N TYR A 54 12.94 -11.39 10.65
CA TYR A 54 13.82 -12.49 10.96
C TYR A 54 13.00 -13.78 11.04
N ALA A 55 13.53 -14.81 10.39
CA ALA A 55 13.12 -16.19 10.56
C ALA A 55 14.38 -17.06 10.76
N PRO A 56 14.22 -18.25 11.37
CA PRO A 56 15.33 -19.16 11.68
C PRO A 56 16.01 -19.58 10.38
N ARG A 57 17.34 -19.61 10.40
CA ARG A 57 18.16 -20.02 9.26
C ARG A 57 18.72 -21.41 9.50
N ASP A 58 18.87 -22.18 8.44
CA ASP A 58 19.58 -23.45 8.46
C ASP A 58 21.10 -23.24 8.55
N THR A 59 21.85 -24.35 8.57
CA THR A 59 23.32 -24.33 8.69
C THR A 59 24.02 -23.64 7.51
N SER A 60 23.39 -23.55 6.34
CA SER A 60 23.93 -22.80 5.18
C SER A 60 23.61 -21.31 5.27
N GLY A 61 22.81 -20.88 6.25
CA GLY A 61 22.48 -19.47 6.49
C GLY A 61 21.29 -18.99 5.67
N PHE A 62 20.43 -19.88 5.17
CA PHE A 62 19.25 -19.56 4.38
C PHE A 62 17.97 -19.95 5.10
N LEU A 63 16.83 -19.42 4.65
CA LEU A 63 15.54 -19.84 5.18
C LEU A 63 15.23 -21.27 4.70
N PRO A 64 14.99 -22.24 5.62
CA PRO A 64 14.49 -23.54 5.22
C PRO A 64 13.10 -23.41 4.57
N PHE A 65 12.76 -24.33 3.66
CA PHE A 65 11.50 -24.28 2.90
C PHE A 65 10.23 -24.29 3.75
N ASN A 66 10.31 -24.73 5.01
CA ASN A 66 9.19 -24.72 5.98
C ASN A 66 9.21 -23.50 6.93
N SER A 67 9.97 -22.45 6.58
CA SER A 67 10.01 -21.23 7.40
C SER A 67 8.72 -20.45 7.29
N TYR A 68 8.19 -20.01 8.43
CA TYR A 68 7.05 -19.11 8.44
C TYR A 68 7.49 -17.66 8.20
N LEU A 69 6.93 -17.04 7.15
CA LEU A 69 7.08 -15.61 6.91
C LEU A 69 5.79 -14.83 7.24
N PHE A 70 5.92 -13.72 7.97
CA PHE A 70 4.78 -12.89 8.32
C PHE A 70 4.23 -12.14 7.12
N SER A 71 2.90 -11.90 7.12
CA SER A 71 2.28 -11.01 6.14
C SER A 71 2.78 -9.57 6.31
N SER A 72 3.52 -8.99 5.37
CA SER A 72 3.93 -7.57 5.45
C SER A 72 2.70 -6.64 5.61
N PRO A 73 2.65 -5.78 6.64
CA PRO A 73 1.52 -4.88 6.86
C PRO A 73 1.59 -3.64 5.96
N PHE A 74 2.76 -3.37 5.36
CA PHE A 74 3.02 -2.18 4.56
C PHE A 74 2.91 -2.44 3.05
N PHE A 75 2.90 -3.72 2.64
CA PHE A 75 2.80 -4.13 1.24
C PHE A 75 1.56 -3.57 0.53
N SER A 76 0.45 -3.37 1.26
CA SER A 76 -0.78 -2.74 0.74
C SER A 76 -0.58 -1.32 0.19
N THR A 77 0.56 -0.69 0.48
CA THR A 77 0.92 0.61 -0.05
C THR A 77 1.45 0.52 -1.49
N LEU A 78 2.01 -0.61 -1.90
CA LEU A 78 2.42 -0.85 -3.29
C LEU A 78 1.19 -1.30 -4.10
N ARG A 79 0.81 -0.49 -5.09
CA ARG A 79 -0.46 -0.68 -5.82
C ARG A 79 -0.27 -1.56 -7.04
N GLY A 80 -1.28 -2.37 -7.36
CA GLY A 80 -1.26 -3.23 -8.55
C GLY A 80 -0.48 -4.54 -8.40
N TYR A 81 0.14 -4.80 -7.25
CA TYR A 81 0.88 -6.04 -6.98
C TYR A 81 0.17 -6.90 -5.95
N GLY A 82 0.24 -8.22 -6.16
CA GLY A 82 -0.22 -9.22 -5.20
C GLY A 82 0.75 -9.37 -4.03
N TYR A 83 0.22 -9.73 -2.86
CA TYR A 83 1.01 -9.90 -1.65
C TYR A 83 2.17 -10.88 -1.85
N SER A 84 3.39 -10.49 -1.43
CA SER A 84 4.57 -11.36 -1.40
C SER A 84 5.27 -11.31 -0.05
N ALA A 85 5.56 -12.47 0.53
CA ALA A 85 6.29 -12.59 1.78
C ALA A 85 7.78 -12.42 1.55
N THR A 86 8.40 -11.48 2.26
CA THR A 86 9.79 -11.07 2.06
C THR A 86 10.46 -10.76 3.39
N GLU A 87 11.76 -11.04 3.50
CA GLU A 87 12.53 -10.76 4.71
C GLU A 87 12.80 -9.26 4.87
N GLN A 88 13.12 -8.57 3.78
CA GLN A 88 13.38 -7.14 3.78
C GLN A 88 12.51 -6.44 2.75
N PHE A 89 11.99 -5.28 3.15
CA PHE A 89 11.09 -4.48 2.36
C PHE A 89 11.41 -3.00 2.55
N LEU A 90 11.61 -2.30 1.44
CA LEU A 90 11.72 -0.86 1.39
C LEU A 90 10.73 -0.34 0.34
N LEU A 91 9.93 0.66 0.69
CA LEU A 91 8.96 1.26 -0.20
C LEU A 91 8.99 2.78 -0.11
N GLY A 92 9.11 3.44 -1.26
CA GLY A 92 8.85 4.86 -1.43
C GLY A 92 7.54 5.08 -2.17
N SER A 93 6.76 6.06 -1.74
CA SER A 93 5.52 6.48 -2.39
C SER A 93 5.49 8.00 -2.50
N PHE A 94 5.17 8.47 -3.68
CA PHE A 94 4.97 9.86 -4.03
C PHE A 94 3.52 10.05 -4.46
N ARG A 95 2.83 11.05 -3.89
CA ARG A 95 1.49 11.43 -4.36
C ARG A 95 1.39 12.93 -4.53
N TYR A 96 0.69 13.34 -5.57
CA TYR A 96 0.42 14.74 -5.88
C TYR A 96 -1.09 14.97 -5.90
N HIS A 97 -1.60 15.70 -4.91
CA HIS A 97 -3.00 16.02 -4.77
C HIS A 97 -3.33 17.35 -5.46
N LEU A 98 -4.27 17.29 -6.39
CA LEU A 98 -4.72 18.38 -7.23
C LEU A 98 -6.25 18.55 -7.09
N PRO A 99 -6.76 19.63 -6.50
CA PRO A 99 -8.18 19.96 -6.62
C PRO A 99 -8.44 20.46 -8.04
N VAL A 100 -9.27 19.75 -8.81
CA VAL A 100 -9.50 20.08 -10.22
C VAL A 100 -10.61 21.11 -10.35
N LEU A 101 -11.76 20.84 -9.73
CA LEU A 101 -12.91 21.73 -9.80
C LEU A 101 -13.83 21.54 -8.60
N TYR A 102 -14.64 22.57 -8.35
CA TYR A 102 -15.69 22.60 -7.33
C TYR A 102 -17.03 22.71 -8.06
N PRO A 103 -17.51 21.61 -8.64
CA PRO A 103 -18.77 21.65 -9.32
C PRO A 103 -19.82 21.61 -8.22
N ASP A 104 -20.47 22.73 -7.97
CA ASP A 104 -21.59 22.86 -7.05
C ASP A 104 -22.85 22.14 -7.62
N LEU A 105 -22.70 20.86 -7.98
CA LEU A 105 -23.66 20.03 -8.70
C LEU A 105 -24.57 19.29 -7.71
N ALA A 106 -25.84 19.66 -7.72
CA ALA A 106 -26.89 18.89 -7.07
C ALA A 106 -27.27 17.69 -7.96
N LEU A 107 -26.80 16.50 -7.61
CA LEU A 107 -27.36 15.25 -8.10
C LEU A 107 -28.66 14.97 -7.34
N TRP A 108 -29.74 15.57 -7.86
CA TRP A 108 -31.08 15.49 -7.26
C TRP A 108 -31.15 16.11 -5.85
N HIS A 109 -32.31 16.03 -5.20
CA HIS A 109 -32.51 16.48 -3.81
C HIS A 109 -31.71 15.63 -2.78
N LEU A 110 -31.02 14.58 -3.23
CA LEU A 110 -30.40 13.57 -2.37
C LEU A 110 -28.89 13.75 -2.23
N ALA A 111 -28.16 14.13 -3.29
CA ALA A 111 -26.71 14.18 -3.26
C ALA A 111 -26.16 15.47 -3.88
N TYR A 112 -25.12 16.01 -3.27
CA TYR A 112 -24.45 17.22 -3.72
C TYR A 112 -22.96 16.95 -3.87
N ILE A 113 -22.44 17.02 -5.09
CA ILE A 113 -21.00 16.97 -5.33
C ILE A 113 -20.45 18.34 -4.96
N GLN A 114 -19.42 18.39 -4.13
CA GLN A 114 -18.80 19.64 -3.68
C GLN A 114 -17.42 19.85 -4.31
N ARG A 115 -16.69 18.76 -4.55
CA ARG A 115 -15.31 18.85 -5.03
C ARG A 115 -14.96 17.61 -5.84
N VAL A 116 -14.26 17.85 -6.94
CA VAL A 116 -13.54 16.83 -7.71
C VAL A 116 -12.05 17.06 -7.50
N SER A 117 -11.37 16.04 -7.01
CA SER A 117 -9.93 16.05 -6.82
C SER A 117 -9.29 14.94 -7.62
N LEU A 118 -8.10 15.21 -8.14
CA LEU A 118 -7.24 14.26 -8.81
C LEU A 118 -6.02 14.04 -7.92
N THR A 119 -5.55 12.81 -7.80
CA THR A 119 -4.29 12.50 -7.13
C THR A 119 -3.46 11.63 -8.05
N GLY A 120 -2.32 12.15 -8.50
CA GLY A 120 -1.32 11.32 -9.16
C GLY A 120 -0.49 10.57 -8.14
N PHE A 121 -0.14 9.32 -8.41
CA PHE A 121 0.70 8.53 -7.52
C PHE A 121 1.80 7.79 -8.28
N PHE A 122 2.91 7.60 -7.60
CA PHE A 122 4.01 6.75 -8.02
C PHE A 122 4.57 6.03 -6.79
N ASP A 123 4.61 4.70 -6.86
CA ASP A 123 5.10 3.84 -5.79
C ASP A 123 6.28 3.02 -6.32
N TYR A 124 7.35 2.89 -5.54
CA TYR A 124 8.53 2.09 -5.86
C TYR A 124 8.95 1.26 -4.64
N GLY A 125 8.91 -0.06 -4.79
CA GLY A 125 9.28 -1.03 -3.78
C GLY A 125 10.51 -1.82 -4.17
N TYR A 126 11.36 -2.10 -3.18
CA TYR A 126 12.53 -2.95 -3.30
C TYR A 126 12.47 -4.03 -2.22
N PHE A 127 12.69 -5.28 -2.65
CA PHE A 127 12.42 -6.46 -1.86
C PHE A 127 13.62 -7.41 -1.90
N THR A 128 13.93 -8.01 -0.76
CA THR A 128 14.98 -9.02 -0.65
C THR A 128 14.53 -10.17 0.23
N THR A 129 14.78 -11.41 -0.21
CA THR A 129 14.48 -12.63 0.54
C THR A 129 15.49 -13.72 0.22
N GLY A 130 16.01 -14.42 1.23
CA GLY A 130 16.93 -15.55 1.04
C GLY A 130 16.23 -16.90 1.24
N ILE A 131 16.16 -17.75 0.21
CA ILE A 131 15.51 -19.07 0.26
C ILE A 131 16.43 -20.11 -0.35
N GLY A 132 16.67 -21.23 0.35
CA GLY A 132 17.30 -22.42 -0.24
C GLY A 132 18.63 -22.15 -0.97
N GLU A 133 19.57 -21.47 -0.31
CA GLU A 133 20.88 -21.07 -0.84
C GLU A 133 20.93 -19.91 -1.84
N GLU A 134 19.78 -19.35 -2.21
CA GLU A 134 19.71 -18.19 -3.12
C GLU A 134 19.13 -16.95 -2.43
N THR A 135 19.66 -15.78 -2.79
CA THR A 135 19.09 -14.49 -2.40
C THR A 135 18.35 -13.90 -3.58
N PHE A 136 17.03 -13.80 -3.46
CA PHE A 136 16.16 -13.18 -4.44
C PHE A 136 15.99 -11.71 -4.11
N THR A 137 16.30 -10.88 -5.09
CA THR A 137 16.10 -9.43 -5.02
C THR A 137 15.27 -8.99 -6.20
N PHE A 138 14.20 -8.25 -5.93
CA PHE A 138 13.34 -7.73 -6.98
C PHE A 138 12.81 -6.35 -6.62
N SER A 139 12.53 -5.56 -7.64
CA SER A 139 11.88 -4.26 -7.52
C SER A 139 10.53 -4.27 -8.21
N GLN A 140 9.58 -3.52 -7.66
CA GLN A 140 8.25 -3.36 -8.22
C GLN A 140 7.86 -1.90 -8.16
N SER A 141 7.31 -1.38 -9.24
CA SER A 141 6.92 0.02 -9.35
C SER A 141 5.54 0.16 -9.97
N SER A 142 4.79 1.14 -9.48
CA SER A 142 3.45 1.40 -9.99
C SER A 142 3.20 2.90 -10.12
N ALA A 143 2.40 3.28 -11.10
CA ALA A 143 2.04 4.66 -11.37
C ALA A 143 0.57 4.75 -11.76
N GLY A 144 -0.10 5.84 -11.39
CA GLY A 144 -1.49 6.02 -11.79
C GLY A 144 -2.13 7.29 -11.27
N LEU A 145 -3.46 7.33 -11.41
CA LEU A 145 -4.30 8.45 -11.07
C LEU A 145 -5.51 7.98 -10.24
N ASP A 146 -5.82 8.75 -9.19
CA ASP A 146 -7.02 8.61 -8.38
C ASP A 146 -7.91 9.84 -8.62
N ILE A 147 -9.15 9.62 -9.06
CA ILE A 147 -10.17 10.67 -9.13
C ILE A 147 -11.09 10.50 -7.94
N ASN A 148 -11.23 11.51 -7.09
CA ASN A 148 -12.10 11.46 -5.91
C ASN A 148 -13.15 12.57 -5.95
N LEU A 149 -14.38 12.20 -5.61
CA LEU A 149 -15.57 13.03 -5.53
C LEU A 149 -15.98 13.17 -4.07
N ASP A 150 -16.02 14.40 -3.57
CA ASP A 150 -16.60 14.70 -2.27
C ASP A 150 -18.10 14.95 -2.43
N VAL A 151 -18.90 14.07 -1.85
CA VAL A 151 -20.36 14.08 -1.95
C VAL A 151 -20.96 14.31 -0.56
N ASN A 152 -21.91 15.23 -0.49
CA ASN A 152 -22.74 15.43 0.69
C ASN A 152 -24.16 14.92 0.41
N GLY A 153 -24.64 13.96 1.19
CA GLY A 153 -26.01 13.45 1.09
C GLY A 153 -26.97 14.25 1.97
N MET A 154 -28.04 14.81 1.40
CA MET A 154 -29.20 15.37 2.14
C MET A 154 -28.86 16.35 3.27
N ARG A 155 -27.82 17.20 3.13
CA ARG A 155 -27.32 18.12 4.19
C ARG A 155 -26.86 17.41 5.49
N TYR A 156 -26.65 16.09 5.48
CA TYR A 156 -26.06 15.39 6.62
C TYR A 156 -24.57 15.75 6.76
N LEU A 157 -24.08 15.86 8.00
CA LEU A 157 -22.71 16.30 8.28
C LEU A 157 -21.58 15.38 7.78
N PRO A 158 -21.74 14.06 7.58
CA PRO A 158 -20.69 13.26 6.97
C PRO A 158 -20.60 13.56 5.47
N ARG A 159 -19.48 14.15 5.05
CA ARG A 159 -19.08 14.18 3.65
C ARG A 159 -18.50 12.81 3.31
N PHE A 160 -19.04 12.16 2.30
CA PHE A 160 -18.51 10.90 1.79
C PHE A 160 -17.54 11.21 0.66
N ASN A 161 -16.36 10.60 0.69
CA ASN A 161 -15.44 10.64 -0.44
C ASN A 161 -15.54 9.33 -1.20
N VAL A 162 -15.93 9.40 -2.47
CA VAL A 162 -15.98 8.24 -3.37
C VAL A 162 -15.02 8.50 -4.51
N GLY A 163 -14.17 7.53 -4.83
CA GLY A 163 -13.18 7.68 -5.87
C GLY A 163 -13.03 6.48 -6.77
N LEU A 164 -12.39 6.72 -7.91
CA LEU A 164 -11.96 5.71 -8.86
C LEU A 164 -10.45 5.83 -9.01
N ARG A 165 -9.77 4.69 -8.98
CA ARG A 165 -8.34 4.54 -9.19
C ARG A 165 -8.13 3.84 -10.52
N ALA A 166 -7.20 4.35 -11.31
CA ALA A 166 -6.65 3.65 -12.46
C ALA A 166 -5.13 3.74 -12.39
N GLY A 167 -4.45 2.63 -12.60
CA GLY A 167 -2.99 2.60 -12.53
C GLY A 167 -2.38 1.44 -13.30
N TYR A 168 -1.06 1.52 -13.43
CA TYR A 168 -0.22 0.55 -14.09
C TYR A 168 0.88 0.08 -13.14
N ALA A 169 1.03 -1.24 -13.01
CA ALA A 169 2.17 -1.93 -12.44
C ALA A 169 3.22 -2.08 -13.54
N LEU A 170 4.30 -1.30 -13.45
CA LEU A 170 5.27 -1.11 -14.54
C LEU A 170 6.18 -2.33 -14.72
N ASP A 171 6.50 -3.02 -13.62
CA ASP A 171 7.34 -4.21 -13.62
C ASP A 171 6.52 -5.51 -13.67
N ALA A 172 5.19 -5.43 -13.70
CA ALA A 172 4.34 -6.61 -13.79
C ALA A 172 4.37 -7.18 -15.22
N THR A 173 4.74 -8.46 -15.34
CA THR A 173 4.76 -9.16 -16.64
C THR A 173 3.37 -9.62 -17.07
N GLU A 174 2.50 -9.88 -16.09
CA GLU A 174 1.11 -10.26 -16.30
C GLU A 174 0.22 -9.22 -15.60
N GLU A 175 -0.91 -8.86 -16.22
CA GLU A 175 -1.93 -8.00 -15.59
C GLU A 175 -1.43 -6.60 -15.15
N PRO A 176 -0.73 -5.83 -16.01
CA PRO A 176 -0.11 -4.59 -15.58
C PRO A 176 -1.12 -3.49 -15.26
N PHE A 177 -2.36 -3.57 -15.75
CA PHE A 177 -3.37 -2.53 -15.52
C PHE A 177 -4.31 -2.92 -14.39
N PHE A 178 -4.60 -1.96 -13.51
CA PHE A 178 -5.54 -2.15 -12.42
C PHE A 178 -6.48 -0.96 -12.25
N ILE A 179 -7.73 -1.27 -11.91
CA ILE A 179 -8.76 -0.29 -11.53
C ILE A 179 -9.21 -0.59 -10.12
N GLY A 180 -9.47 0.44 -9.33
CA GLY A 180 -10.06 0.27 -8.00
C GLY A 180 -11.16 1.27 -7.71
N VAL A 181 -12.10 0.88 -6.84
CA VAL A 181 -13.07 1.80 -6.25
C VAL A 181 -12.56 2.20 -4.88
N LEU A 182 -12.47 3.50 -4.64
CA LEU A 182 -12.02 4.10 -3.40
C LEU A 182 -13.22 4.63 -2.62
N VAL A 183 -13.21 4.43 -1.30
CA VAL A 183 -14.06 5.16 -0.36
C VAL A 183 -13.15 5.72 0.72
N ASP A 184 -13.24 7.03 0.95
CA ASP A 184 -12.35 7.76 1.86
C ASP A 184 -10.86 7.53 1.55
N GLY A 185 -10.53 7.40 0.26
CA GLY A 185 -9.18 7.14 -0.24
C GLY A 185 -8.67 5.70 -0.04
N ILE A 186 -9.49 4.81 0.54
CA ILE A 186 -9.17 3.39 0.76
C ILE A 186 -9.80 2.56 -0.36
N PRO A 187 -9.05 1.69 -1.05
CA PRO A 187 -9.61 0.78 -2.03
C PRO A 187 -10.49 -0.29 -1.36
N ILE A 188 -11.75 -0.41 -1.80
CA ILE A 188 -12.68 -1.47 -1.36
C ILE A 188 -12.63 -2.67 -2.31
N GLN A 189 -12.43 -2.43 -3.61
CA GLN A 189 -12.23 -3.47 -4.62
C GLN A 189 -11.17 -3.01 -5.62
N THR A 190 -10.31 -3.94 -6.01
CA THR A 190 -9.30 -3.74 -7.07
C THR A 190 -9.46 -4.87 -8.09
N PHE A 191 -9.57 -4.51 -9.35
CA PHE A 191 -9.62 -5.42 -10.48
C PHE A 191 -8.36 -5.26 -11.30
N ASN A 192 -7.67 -6.36 -11.60
CA ASN A 192 -6.54 -6.39 -12.51
C ASN A 192 -7.03 -6.88 -13.88
N PHE A 193 -6.44 -6.35 -14.95
CA PHE A 193 -6.78 -6.72 -16.31
C PHE A 193 -5.58 -7.17 -17.16
N LEU A 194 -5.78 -8.32 -17.80
CA LEU A 194 -4.90 -8.94 -18.78
C LEU A 194 -4.86 -8.04 -20.03
N LYS A 195 -3.74 -8.08 -20.75
CA LYS A 195 -3.51 -7.28 -21.95
C LYS A 195 -4.42 -7.69 -23.10
#